data_AF-A0A4R8LL21-F1
#
_entry.id   AF-A0A4R8LL21-F1
#
_cell.length_a   1.000
_cell.length_b   1.000
_cell.length_c   1.000
_cell.angle_alpha   90.00
_cell.angle_beta   90.00
_cell.angle_gamma   90.00
#
_symmetry.space_group_name_H-M   'P 1'
#
loop_
_entity.id
_entity.type
_entity.pdbx_description
1 polymer ?
#
loop_
_entity_poly.entity_id
_entity_poly.type
_entity_poly.pdbx_seq_one_letter_code
_entity_poly.pdbx_strand_id
1 'polypeptide(L)'
;MLHSNQSEDAIPERIRALGQMAITLLSERRLQEALAVMTTRGHLLAGWSPVDAQNNNDGNAQEIFEQTHRIFTLAMVYHQEISDGLLALFEVSPAMKAYAKAQFMSEACSKV
;
A
#
# COMPACT_ATOMS: atom_id res chain seq x y z
N MET A 1 -10.43 37.09 -18.06
CA MET A 1 -9.65 35.87 -18.35
C MET A 1 -9.52 35.10 -17.05
N LEU A 2 -10.28 34.02 -16.85
CA LEU A 2 -10.44 33.36 -15.54
C LEU A 2 -10.66 31.85 -15.71
N HIS A 3 -9.79 31.16 -16.46
CA HIS A 3 -9.86 29.69 -16.60
C HIS A 3 -8.45 29.11 -16.44
N SER A 4 -8.04 28.80 -15.20
CA SER A 4 -6.88 27.92 -14.95
C SER A 4 -6.75 27.33 -13.53
N ASN A 5 -7.59 27.68 -12.56
CA ASN A 5 -7.38 27.20 -11.17
C ASN A 5 -8.17 25.94 -10.78
N GLN A 6 -9.07 25.42 -11.63
CA GLN A 6 -9.88 24.25 -11.26
C GLN A 6 -9.17 22.89 -11.46
N SER A 7 -8.07 22.82 -12.22
CA SER A 7 -7.40 21.55 -12.50
C SER A 7 -6.34 21.16 -11.46
N GLU A 8 -5.74 22.14 -10.78
CA GLU A 8 -4.64 21.89 -9.84
C GLU A 8 -5.13 21.44 -8.45
N ASP A 9 -6.24 21.99 -7.96
CA ASP A 9 -6.86 21.57 -6.70
C ASP A 9 -7.50 20.17 -6.76
N ALA A 10 -7.74 19.63 -7.97
CA ALA A 10 -8.35 18.31 -8.16
C ALA A 10 -7.40 17.14 -7.84
N ILE A 11 -6.09 17.34 -7.93
CA ILE A 11 -5.11 16.25 -7.72
C ILE A 11 -4.99 15.88 -6.23
N PRO A 12 -4.77 16.81 -5.29
CA PRO A 12 -4.73 16.51 -3.86
C PRO A 12 -6.02 15.86 -3.36
N GLU A 13 -7.18 16.33 -3.83
CA GLU A 13 -8.49 15.75 -3.48
C GLU A 13 -8.62 14.30 -3.95
N ARG A 14 -8.20 13.99 -5.19
CA ARG A 14 -8.20 12.62 -5.70
C ARG A 14 -7.25 11.71 -4.92
N ILE A 15 -6.06 12.20 -4.57
CA ILE A 15 -5.10 11.44 -3.75
C ILE A 15 -5.71 11.10 -2.38
N ARG A 16 -6.42 12.05 -1.76
CA ARG A 16 -7.12 11.84 -0.49
C ARG A 16 -8.28 10.87 -0.60
N ALA A 17 -9.12 11.01 -1.63
CA ALA A 17 -10.25 10.11 -1.87
C ALA A 17 -9.77 8.66 -2.08
N LEU A 18 -8.72 8.45 -2.86
CA LEU A 18 -8.10 7.14 -3.05
C LEU A 18 -7.45 6.62 -1.75
N GLY A 19 -6.85 7.52 -0.95
CA GLY A 19 -6.29 7.16 0.35
C GLY A 19 -7.36 6.63 1.30
N GLN A 20 -8.48 7.34 1.40
CA GLN A 20 -9.61 6.91 2.23
C GLN A 20 -10.23 5.61 1.71
N MET A 21 -10.38 5.44 0.39
CA MET A 21 -10.88 4.20 -0.21
C MET A 21 -9.95 3.02 0.08
N ALA A 22 -8.63 3.19 -0.02
CA ALA A 22 -7.66 2.14 0.33
C ALA A 22 -7.76 1.74 1.81
N ILE A 23 -7.91 2.71 2.72
CA ILE A 23 -8.12 2.44 4.15
C ILE A 23 -9.39 1.62 4.39
N THR A 24 -10.50 1.99 3.74
CA THR A 24 -11.77 1.25 3.84
C THR A 24 -11.62 -0.18 3.32
N LEU A 25 -11.05 -0.37 2.13
CA LEU A 25 -10.86 -1.70 1.53
C LEU A 25 -9.94 -2.60 2.37
N LEU A 26 -8.87 -2.03 2.93
CA LEU A 26 -8.00 -2.75 3.87
C LEU A 26 -8.72 -3.08 5.18
N SER A 27 -9.59 -2.20 5.68
CA SER A 27 -10.39 -2.50 6.88
C SER A 27 -11.44 -3.59 6.61
N GLU A 28 -11.96 -3.66 5.38
CA GLU A 28 -12.95 -4.63 4.91
C GLU A 28 -12.35 -5.96 4.41
N ARG A 29 -11.03 -6.16 4.49
CA ARG A 29 -10.38 -7.41 4.03
C ARG A 29 -10.44 -7.65 2.53
N ARG A 30 -10.59 -6.57 1.75
CA ARG A 30 -10.61 -6.58 0.29
C ARG A 30 -9.23 -6.22 -0.29
N LEU A 31 -8.24 -7.07 0.01
CA LEU A 31 -6.82 -6.78 -0.28
C LEU A 31 -6.53 -6.54 -1.77
N GLN A 32 -7.12 -7.32 -2.67
CA GLN A 32 -6.87 -7.16 -4.12
C GLN A 32 -7.34 -5.80 -4.64
N GLU A 33 -8.52 -5.36 -4.20
CA GLU A 33 -9.07 -4.06 -4.58
C GLU A 33 -8.28 -2.93 -3.93
N ALA A 34 -7.89 -3.10 -2.66
CA ALA A 34 -7.02 -2.16 -1.98
C ALA A 34 -5.70 -1.97 -2.73
N LEU A 35 -5.07 -3.06 -3.20
CA LEU A 35 -3.83 -3.00 -3.99
C LEU A 35 -4.01 -2.18 -5.26
N ALA A 36 -5.07 -2.41 -6.02
CA ALA A 36 -5.35 -1.63 -7.23
C ALA A 36 -5.48 -0.13 -6.93
N VAL A 37 -6.26 0.22 -5.90
CA VAL A 37 -6.46 1.61 -5.47
C VAL A 37 -5.15 2.25 -4.98
N MET A 38 -4.35 1.54 -4.18
CA MET A 38 -3.05 2.01 -3.70
C MET A 38 -2.07 2.25 -4.85
N THR A 39 -2.03 1.37 -5.85
CA THR A 39 -1.21 1.55 -7.05
C THR A 39 -1.63 2.80 -7.82
N THR A 40 -2.93 3.01 -8.07
CA THR A 40 -3.42 4.23 -8.72
C THR A 40 -3.06 5.48 -7.90
N ARG A 41 -3.21 5.44 -6.58
CA ARG A 41 -2.83 6.55 -5.69
C ARG A 41 -1.33 6.85 -5.73
N GLY A 42 -0.49 5.81 -5.76
CA GLY A 42 0.97 5.94 -5.83
C GLY A 42 1.43 6.66 -7.10
N HIS A 43 0.82 6.36 -8.25
CA HIS A 43 1.12 7.08 -9.49
C HIS A 43 0.79 8.57 -9.40
N LEU A 44 -0.32 8.95 -8.75
CA LEU A 44 -0.69 10.35 -8.54
C LEU A 44 0.26 11.04 -7.56
N LEU A 45 0.65 10.36 -6.48
CA LEU A 45 1.64 10.88 -5.52
C LEU A 45 3.00 11.15 -6.16
N ALA A 46 3.45 10.29 -7.07
CA ALA A 46 4.74 10.47 -7.75
C ALA A 46 4.81 11.75 -8.60
N GLY A 47 3.68 12.23 -9.10
CA GLY A 47 3.56 13.48 -9.86
C GLY A 47 3.13 14.69 -9.03
N TRP A 48 2.89 14.52 -7.73
CA TRP A 48 2.40 15.59 -6.86
C TRP A 48 3.50 16.10 -5.92
N SER A 49 3.75 17.41 -5.97
CA SER A 49 4.71 18.11 -5.13
C SER A 49 3.96 18.90 -4.04
N PRO A 50 4.13 18.55 -2.75
CA PRO A 50 3.54 19.32 -1.66
C PRO A 50 4.17 20.70 -1.47
N VAL A 51 5.36 20.94 -2.02
CA VAL A 51 6.07 22.24 -1.95
C VAL A 51 5.43 23.27 -2.89
N ASP A 52 4.90 22.84 -4.03
CA ASP A 52 4.19 23.73 -4.96
C ASP A 52 2.77 24.10 -4.46
N ALA A 53 2.26 23.36 -3.46
CA ALA A 53 0.97 23.58 -2.83
C ALA A 53 0.99 24.58 -1.65
N GLN A 54 2.17 25.13 -1.31
CA GLN A 54 2.40 26.02 -0.15
C GLN A 54 1.58 27.32 -0.16
N ASN A 55 0.95 27.66 -1.27
CA ASN A 55 0.15 28.88 -1.36
C ASN A 55 -1.33 28.72 -0.99
N ASN A 56 -1.88 27.52 -0.75
CA ASN A 56 -3.32 27.43 -0.44
C ASN A 56 -3.87 26.33 0.50
N ASN A 57 -3.16 25.26 0.92
CA ASN A 57 -3.84 24.20 1.74
C ASN A 57 -2.89 23.30 2.56
N ASP A 58 -2.36 23.79 3.68
CA ASP A 58 -1.51 23.00 4.60
C ASP A 58 -2.20 21.73 5.17
N GLY A 59 -3.53 21.72 5.26
CA GLY A 59 -4.28 20.56 5.79
C GLY A 59 -4.25 19.32 4.89
N ASN A 60 -4.17 19.50 3.56
CA ASN A 60 -4.26 18.38 2.62
C ASN A 60 -2.99 17.50 2.66
N ALA A 61 -1.81 18.11 2.78
CA ALA A 61 -0.55 17.36 2.83
C ALA A 61 -0.43 16.53 4.10
N GLN A 62 -0.80 17.12 5.25
CA GLN A 62 -0.85 16.41 6.52
C GLN A 62 -1.83 15.24 6.47
N GLU A 63 -3.04 15.44 5.94
CA GLU A 63 -4.03 14.37 5.80
C GLU A 63 -3.53 13.24 4.88
N ILE A 64 -2.91 13.57 3.74
CA ILE A 64 -2.32 12.59 2.81
C ILE A 64 -1.22 11.77 3.50
N PHE A 65 -0.40 12.41 4.34
CA PHE A 65 0.64 11.75 5.12
C PHE A 65 0.03 10.78 6.14
N GLU A 66 -0.94 11.23 6.92
CA GLU A 66 -1.65 10.41 7.92
C GLU A 66 -2.34 9.20 7.28
N GLN A 67 -3.03 9.41 6.15
CA GLN A 67 -3.63 8.33 5.38
C GLN A 67 -2.58 7.32 4.90
N THR A 68 -1.42 7.80 4.44
CA THR A 68 -0.33 6.92 3.98
C THR A 68 0.22 6.07 5.13
N HIS A 69 0.42 6.68 6.31
CA HIS A 69 0.83 5.95 7.50
C HIS A 69 -0.21 4.88 7.89
N ARG A 70 -1.50 5.23 7.91
CA ARG A 70 -2.58 4.29 8.25
C ARG A 70 -2.69 3.13 7.25
N ILE A 71 -2.57 3.42 5.95
CA ILE A 71 -2.52 2.39 4.90
C ILE A 71 -1.37 1.42 5.15
N PHE A 72 -0.17 1.95 5.45
CA PHE A 72 1.00 1.11 5.73
C PHE A 72 0.78 0.21 6.94
N THR A 73 0.29 0.76 8.06
CA THR A 73 0.01 -0.03 9.26
C THR A 73 -1.02 -1.13 8.99
N LEU A 74 -2.10 -0.84 8.27
CA LEU A 74 -3.11 -1.85 7.91
C LEU A 74 -2.51 -2.93 6.98
N ALA A 75 -1.75 -2.54 5.97
CA ALA A 75 -1.11 -3.49 5.05
C ALA A 75 -0.10 -4.41 5.75
N MET A 76 0.64 -3.89 6.74
CA MET A 76 1.56 -4.68 7.56
C MET A 76 0.83 -5.76 8.38
N VAL A 77 -0.39 -5.47 8.87
CA VAL A 77 -1.22 -6.47 9.55
C VAL A 77 -1.60 -7.61 8.60
N TYR A 78 -2.00 -7.32 7.35
CA TYR A 78 -2.25 -8.37 6.35
C TYR A 78 -1.01 -9.21 6.07
N HIS A 79 0.13 -8.55 5.89
CA HIS A 79 1.39 -9.25 5.64
C HIS A 79 1.71 -10.22 6.79
N GLN A 80 1.53 -9.77 8.04
CA GLN A 80 1.75 -10.62 9.22
C GLN A 80 0.80 -11.81 9.24
N GLU A 81 -0.51 -11.60 9.05
CA GLU A 81 -1.50 -12.68 9.08
C GLU A 81 -1.26 -13.72 7.97
N ILE A 82 -0.89 -13.29 6.76
CA ILE A 82 -0.51 -14.21 5.67
C ILE A 82 0.73 -15.00 6.06
N SER A 83 1.73 -14.34 6.64
CA SER A 83 2.97 -14.98 7.09
C SER A 83 2.70 -16.03 8.17
N ASP A 84 1.87 -15.69 9.17
CA ASP A 84 1.48 -16.60 10.24
C ASP A 84 0.70 -17.81 9.71
N GLY A 85 -0.21 -17.58 8.76
CA GLY A 85 -0.93 -18.66 8.08
C GLY A 85 -0.01 -19.60 7.30
N LEU A 86 0.99 -19.07 6.61
CA LEU A 86 2.00 -19.87 5.90
C LEU A 86 2.88 -20.67 6.88
N LEU A 87 3.29 -20.07 8.00
CA LEU A 87 4.06 -20.77 9.04
C LEU A 87 3.25 -21.91 9.66
N ALA A 88 1.98 -21.66 9.98
CA ALA A 88 1.08 -22.70 10.52
C ALA A 88 0.95 -23.88 9.54
N LEU A 89 0.88 -23.62 8.22
CA LEU A 89 0.86 -24.69 7.21
C LEU A 89 2.14 -25.56 7.23
N PHE A 90 3.32 -24.96 7.49
CA PHE A 90 4.56 -25.72 7.63
C PHE A 90 4.62 -26.56 8.91
N GLU A 91 3.98 -26.11 9.98
CA GLU A 91 3.92 -26.86 11.24
C GLU A 91 3.05 -28.12 11.12
N VAL A 92 1.92 -28.01 10.42
CA VAL A 92 0.96 -29.13 10.29
C VAL A 92 1.26 -30.09 9.14
N SER A 93 2.09 -29.69 8.16
CA SER A 93 2.40 -30.52 6.99
C SER A 93 3.90 -30.82 6.86
N PRO A 94 4.32 -32.05 7.21
CA PRO A 94 5.69 -32.52 6.99
C PRO A 94 6.14 -32.41 5.53
N ALA A 95 5.21 -32.58 4.57
CA ALA A 95 5.48 -32.43 3.14
C ALA A 95 5.79 -30.97 2.77
N MET A 96 5.01 -30.01 3.29
CA MET A 96 5.28 -28.59 3.06
C MET A 96 6.60 -28.16 3.75
N LYS A 97 6.89 -28.68 4.94
CA LYS A 97 8.15 -28.45 5.64
C LYS A 97 9.35 -29.00 4.86
N ALA A 98 9.23 -30.21 4.31
CA ALA A 98 10.25 -30.82 3.46
C ALA A 98 10.46 -30.03 2.16
N TYR A 99 9.36 -29.59 1.52
CA TYR A 99 9.39 -28.75 0.32
C TYR A 99 10.11 -27.41 0.57
N ALA A 100 9.74 -26.70 1.64
CA ALA A 100 10.40 -25.43 2.00
C ALA A 100 11.90 -25.63 2.26
N LYS A 101 12.28 -26.69 3.00
CA LYS A 101 13.69 -27.03 3.24
C LYS A 101 14.46 -27.30 1.94
N ALA A 102 13.87 -28.06 1.02
CA ALA A 102 14.48 -28.37 -0.27
C ALA A 102 14.72 -27.10 -1.10
N GLN A 103 13.75 -26.17 -1.13
CA GLN A 103 13.91 -24.90 -1.84
C GLN A 103 15.00 -24.02 -1.25
N PHE A 104 15.04 -23.85 0.09
CA PHE A 104 16.09 -23.08 0.75
C PHE A 104 17.50 -23.66 0.50
N MET A 105 17.64 -24.99 0.50
CA MET A 105 18.93 -25.64 0.19
C MET A 105 19.31 -25.52 -1.28
N SER A 106 18.34 -25.57 -2.20
CA SER A 106 18.57 -25.37 -3.64
C SER A 106 19.07 -23.96 -3.96
N GLU A 107 18.47 -22.93 -3.36
CA GLU A 107 18.90 -21.54 -3.54
C GLU A 107 20.28 -21.27 -2.92
N ALA A 108 20.61 -21.94 -1.81
CA ALA A 108 21.95 -21.88 -1.21
C ALA A 108 23.03 -22.55 -2.09
N CYS A 109 22.71 -23.66 -2.76
CA CYS A 109 23.62 -24.34 -3.68
C CYS A 109 23.72 -23.66 -5.05
N SER A 110 22.73 -22.88 -5.48
CA SER A 110 22.76 -22.16 -6.76
C SER A 110 23.60 -20.87 -6.74
N LYS A 111 24.16 -20.49 -5.58
CA LYS A 111 25.03 -19.31 -5.40
C LYS A 111 26.51 -19.66 -5.22
N VAL A 112 26.93 -20.88 -5.58
CA VAL A 112 28.34 -21.32 -5.57
C VAL A 112 28.85 -21.49 -6.99
#